data_AF-A0AAD9KRC0-F1
#
_entry.id   AF-A0AAD9KRC0-F1
#
_cell.length_a   1.000
_cell.length_b   1.000
_cell.length_c   1.000
_cell.angle_alpha   90.00
_cell.angle_beta   90.00
_cell.angle_gamma   90.00
#
_symmetry.space_group_name_H-M   'P 1'
#
loop_
_entity.id
_entity.type
_entity.pdbx_description
1 polymer ?
#
loop_
_entity_poly.entity_id
_entity_poly.type
_entity_poly.pdbx_seq_one_letter_code
_entity_poly.pdbx_strand_id
1 'polypeptide(L)'
;MDSVALYLKIFGIDEYHLQSLYWPRLDVCACMNQAKCSFNFLTSEQYIFSSKNFYLADCECTEGFTGRFCKQRVNMCQPNSCYYDNACSALSTSHMGYSCASCPEGLAGNGVKCGGM
;
A
#
# COMPACT_ATOMS: atom_id res chain seq x y z
N MET A 1 18.54 -7.48 -13.10
CA MET A 1 18.00 -7.14 -11.77
C MET A 1 18.14 -8.38 -10.94
N ASP A 2 19.14 -8.41 -10.08
CA ASP A 2 19.57 -9.61 -9.38
C ASP A 2 18.55 -10.04 -8.33
N SER A 3 17.99 -11.22 -8.50
CA SER A 3 17.02 -11.81 -7.59
C SER A 3 17.74 -12.22 -6.30
N VAL A 4 17.57 -11.46 -5.22
CA VAL A 4 18.09 -11.84 -3.91
C VAL A 4 17.24 -12.98 -3.36
N ALA A 5 17.80 -14.18 -3.30
CA ALA A 5 17.11 -15.33 -2.73
C ALA A 5 17.36 -15.38 -1.21
N LEU A 6 16.30 -15.16 -0.43
CA LEU A 6 16.34 -15.24 1.04
C LEU A 6 15.94 -16.65 1.49
N TYR A 7 16.77 -17.28 2.31
CA TYR A 7 16.49 -18.58 2.91
C TYR A 7 16.76 -18.51 4.41
N LEU A 8 15.73 -18.76 5.23
CA LEU A 8 15.87 -18.98 6.66
C LEU A 8 15.82 -20.48 6.92
N LYS A 9 16.86 -21.01 7.56
CA LYS A 9 16.93 -22.41 7.98
C LYS A 9 17.39 -22.45 9.43
N ILE A 10 16.79 -23.35 10.20
CA ILE A 10 17.21 -23.63 11.58
C ILE A 10 17.83 -25.02 11.57
N PHE A 11 19.05 -25.15 12.09
CA PHE A 11 19.69 -26.44 12.27
C PHE A 11 19.85 -26.75 13.76
N GLY A 12 19.45 -27.94 14.17
CA GLY A 12 19.75 -28.50 15.49
C GLY A 12 20.95 -29.43 15.37
N ILE A 13 21.91 -29.31 16.29
CA ILE A 13 23.08 -30.18 16.38
C ILE A 13 23.09 -30.82 17.77
N ASP A 14 23.25 -32.14 17.84
CA ASP A 14 23.41 -32.85 19.11
C ASP A 14 24.88 -32.98 19.53
N GLU A 15 25.12 -33.59 20.69
CA GLU A 15 26.46 -33.85 21.23
C GLU A 15 27.31 -34.79 20.35
N TYR A 16 26.66 -35.53 19.44
CA TYR A 16 27.30 -36.41 18.47
C TYR A 16 27.50 -35.75 17.10
N HIS A 17 27.27 -34.43 16.98
CA HIS A 17 27.36 -33.65 15.75
C HIS A 17 26.35 -34.05 14.65
N LEU A 18 25.28 -34.76 15.00
CA LEU A 18 24.20 -35.06 14.07
C LEU A 18 23.34 -33.82 13.85
N GLN A 19 22.95 -33.59 12.60
CA GLN A 19 22.24 -32.38 12.20
C GLN A 19 20.80 -32.67 11.82
N SER A 20 19.87 -31.87 12.33
CA SER A 20 18.48 -31.82 11.89
C SER A 20 18.19 -30.46 11.26
N LEU A 21 17.52 -30.43 10.11
CA LEU A 21 17.24 -29.20 9.36
C LEU A 21 15.74 -28.89 9.35
N TYR A 22 15.39 -27.67 9.77
CA TYR A 22 14.03 -27.16 9.75
C TYR A 22 13.92 -25.91 8.88
N TRP A 23 12.86 -25.87 8.08
CA TRP A 23 12.54 -24.76 7.19
C TRP A 23 11.29 -24.05 7.71
N PRO A 24 11.43 -23.02 8.55
CA PRO A 24 10.28 -22.32 9.11
C PRO A 24 9.48 -21.62 8.01
N ARG A 25 8.16 -21.65 8.14
CA ARG A 25 7.29 -20.68 7.48
C ARG A 25 7.48 -19.32 8.17
N LEU A 26 7.73 -18.29 7.38
CA LEU A 26 7.91 -16.93 7.87
C LEU A 26 6.88 -16.01 7.25
N ASP A 27 6.05 -15.42 8.11
CA ASP A 27 5.07 -14.42 7.74
C ASP A 27 5.65 -13.05 8.11
N VAL A 28 5.95 -12.23 7.10
CA VAL A 28 6.64 -10.94 7.26
C VAL A 28 5.81 -9.80 6.67
N CYS A 29 6.15 -8.57 7.04
CA CYS A 29 5.55 -7.35 6.51
C CYS A 29 6.62 -6.24 6.47
N ALA A 30 6.44 -5.27 5.58
CA ALA A 30 7.33 -4.12 5.41
C ALA A 30 6.53 -2.80 5.44
N CYS A 31 5.61 -2.69 6.39
CA CYS A 31 4.72 -1.54 6.52
C CYS A 31 5.48 -0.28 6.95
N MET A 32 5.20 0.85 6.29
CA MET A 32 5.80 2.15 6.58
C MET A 32 4.81 3.06 7.32
N ASN A 33 5.29 4.22 7.79
CA ASN A 33 4.45 5.27 8.40
C ASN A 33 3.61 4.77 9.60
N GLN A 34 4.23 3.92 10.44
CA GLN A 34 3.62 3.35 11.65
C GLN A 34 2.38 2.47 11.38
N ALA A 35 2.19 2.02 10.13
CA ALA A 35 1.13 1.10 9.78
C ALA A 35 1.32 -0.26 10.46
N LYS A 36 0.19 -0.90 10.78
CA LYS A 36 0.16 -2.19 11.47
C LYS A 36 0.10 -3.33 10.44
N CYS A 37 0.75 -4.45 10.75
CA CYS A 37 0.69 -5.62 9.88
C CYS A 37 -0.61 -6.40 10.10
N SER A 38 -1.28 -6.76 9.01
CA SER A 38 -2.50 -7.57 9.03
C SER A 38 -2.21 -8.97 8.50
N PHE A 39 -2.02 -9.92 9.42
CA PHE A 39 -1.67 -11.31 9.09
C PHE A 39 -2.88 -12.15 8.65
N ASN A 40 -4.08 -11.57 8.61
CA ASN A 40 -5.28 -12.23 8.12
C ASN A 40 -5.27 -12.40 6.60
N PHE A 41 -4.51 -11.55 5.90
CA PHE A 41 -4.38 -11.57 4.45
C PHE A 41 -2.91 -11.73 4.10
N LEU A 42 -2.56 -12.93 3.69
CA LEU A 42 -1.22 -13.25 3.22
C LEU A 42 -1.26 -13.34 1.71
N THR A 43 -0.43 -12.56 1.05
CA THR A 43 -0.25 -12.71 -0.38
C THR A 43 0.45 -14.04 -0.64
N SER A 44 -0.20 -14.91 -1.42
CA SER A 44 0.40 -16.15 -1.92
C SER A 44 1.45 -15.88 -3.01
N GLU A 45 1.77 -14.61 -3.28
CA GLU A 45 2.71 -14.17 -4.30
C GLU A 45 4.14 -14.52 -3.90
N GLN A 46 4.52 -15.73 -4.31
CA GLN A 46 5.90 -16.14 -4.57
C GLN A 46 6.54 -15.20 -5.61
N TYR A 47 7.06 -14.04 -5.20
CA TYR A 47 7.78 -13.18 -6.16
C TYR A 47 8.94 -12.33 -5.60
N ILE A 48 9.22 -12.36 -4.30
CA ILE A 48 10.35 -11.58 -3.75
C ILE A 48 11.56 -12.47 -3.46
N PHE A 49 11.34 -13.78 -3.26
CA PHE A 49 12.40 -14.71 -2.89
C PHE A 49 12.12 -16.03 -3.58
N SER A 50 13.11 -16.69 -4.17
CA SER A 50 12.99 -18.03 -4.76
C SER A 50 12.68 -19.14 -3.72
N SER A 51 12.07 -18.80 -2.59
CA SER A 51 11.91 -19.61 -1.39
C SER A 51 10.43 -19.73 -1.01
N LYS A 52 9.91 -20.96 -0.99
CA LYS A 52 8.48 -21.29 -0.83
C LYS A 52 7.90 -21.08 0.58
N ASN A 53 8.72 -20.63 1.53
CA ASN A 53 8.35 -20.54 2.94
C ASN A 53 8.19 -19.09 3.46
N PHE A 54 8.29 -18.08 2.59
CA PHE A 54 8.08 -16.68 2.96
C PHE A 54 6.73 -16.20 2.44
N TYR A 55 5.92 -15.64 3.33
CA TYR A 55 4.62 -15.06 3.01
C TYR A 55 4.62 -13.59 3.43
N LEU A 56 4.11 -12.71 2.56
CA LEU A 56 4.04 -11.28 2.83
C LEU A 56 2.61 -10.92 3.25
N ALA A 57 2.48 -10.42 4.47
CA ALA A 57 1.24 -9.88 5.04
C ALA A 57 0.96 -8.47 4.52
N ASP A 58 -0.33 -8.13 4.46
CA ASP A 58 -0.79 -6.80 4.07
C ASP A 58 -0.64 -5.78 5.23
N CYS A 59 -0.76 -4.50 4.91
CA CYS A 59 -0.62 -3.40 5.86
C CYS A 59 -1.94 -2.67 6.12
N GLU A 60 -2.31 -2.54 7.40
CA GLU A 60 -3.35 -1.63 7.89
C GLU A 60 -2.77 -0.22 7.96
N CYS A 61 -3.03 0.58 6.91
CA CYS A 61 -2.48 1.93 6.81
C CYS A 61 -3.07 2.88 7.85
N THR A 62 -2.20 3.73 8.39
CA THR A 62 -2.57 4.90 9.18
C THR A 62 -3.28 5.94 8.32
N GLU A 63 -4.06 6.81 8.97
CA GLU A 63 -4.82 7.85 8.28
C GLU A 63 -3.92 8.71 7.37
N GLY A 64 -4.39 8.93 6.14
CA GLY A 64 -3.65 9.71 5.15
C GLY A 64 -2.54 8.94 4.42
N PHE A 65 -2.39 7.63 4.64
CA PHE A 65 -1.49 6.76 3.86
C PHE A 65 -2.22 5.63 3.12
N THR A 66 -1.61 5.15 2.04
CA THR A 66 -2.19 4.13 1.15
C THR A 66 -1.10 3.29 0.44
N GLY A 67 -1.55 2.28 -0.31
CA GLY A 67 -0.75 1.28 -1.00
C GLY A 67 -0.34 0.10 -0.10
N ARG A 68 0.11 -1.01 -0.71
CA ARG A 68 0.45 -2.28 -0.04
C ARG A 68 1.42 -2.15 1.15
N PHE A 69 2.32 -1.17 1.11
CA PHE A 69 3.30 -0.92 2.18
C PHE A 69 3.03 0.39 2.94
N CYS A 70 1.88 1.03 2.72
CA CYS A 70 1.50 2.31 3.31
C CYS A 70 2.54 3.41 3.12
N LYS A 71 3.30 3.36 2.02
CA LYS A 71 4.37 4.32 1.70
C LYS A 71 3.81 5.60 1.09
N GLN A 72 2.71 5.51 0.36
CA GLN A 72 2.13 6.61 -0.38
C GLN A 72 1.20 7.41 0.53
N ARG A 73 1.19 8.74 0.41
CA ARG A 73 0.12 9.53 1.02
C ARG A 73 -1.15 9.37 0.20
N VAL A 74 -2.30 9.38 0.87
CA VAL A 74 -3.60 9.43 0.21
C VAL A 74 -3.66 10.71 -0.61
N ASN A 75 -3.88 10.56 -1.91
CA ASN A 75 -4.15 11.68 -2.79
C ASN A 75 -5.66 11.90 -2.85
N MET A 76 -6.14 12.89 -2.11
CA MET A 76 -7.58 13.23 -2.07
C MET A 76 -8.12 13.67 -3.44
N CYS A 77 -7.23 14.04 -4.37
CA CYS A 77 -7.58 14.38 -5.74
C CYS A 77 -7.60 13.19 -6.70
N GLN A 78 -7.42 11.95 -6.22
CA GLN A 78 -7.46 10.76 -7.08
C GLN A 78 -8.55 9.78 -6.66
N PRO A 79 -9.41 9.33 -7.60
CA PRO A 79 -9.45 9.77 -9.01
C PRO A 79 -9.93 11.23 -9.14
N ASN A 80 -9.32 11.99 -10.05
CA ASN A 80 -9.71 13.38 -10.23
C ASN A 80 -11.10 13.45 -10.84
N SER A 81 -12.05 13.98 -10.06
CA SER A 81 -13.44 14.14 -10.46
C SER A 81 -13.78 15.58 -10.83
N CYS A 82 -12.82 16.50 -10.78
CA CYS A 82 -13.06 17.88 -11.18
C CYS A 82 -13.22 17.99 -12.70
N TYR A 83 -13.90 19.03 -13.16
CA TYR A 83 -14.19 19.28 -14.58
C TYR A 83 -12.92 19.32 -15.45
N TYR A 84 -11.78 19.71 -14.88
CA TYR A 84 -10.47 19.73 -15.56
C TYR A 84 -9.34 19.25 -14.63
N ASP A 85 -8.29 18.68 -15.22
CA ASP A 85 -7.30 17.85 -14.52
C ASP A 85 -6.47 18.58 -13.44
N ASN A 86 -6.33 19.90 -13.53
CA ASN A 86 -5.57 20.73 -12.59
C ASN A 86 -6.46 21.62 -11.70
N ALA A 87 -7.76 21.31 -11.59
CA ALA A 87 -8.70 22.06 -10.75
C ALA A 87 -8.75 21.57 -9.29
N CYS A 88 -8.16 20.41 -8.98
CA CYS A 88 -8.33 19.80 -7.67
C CYS A 88 -7.33 20.33 -6.64
N SER A 89 -7.81 20.60 -5.43
CA SER A 89 -6.98 20.95 -4.27
C SER A 89 -7.40 20.12 -3.05
N ALA A 90 -6.42 19.59 -2.31
CA ALA A 90 -6.70 18.93 -1.05
C ALA A 90 -7.23 19.96 -0.05
N LEU A 91 -8.39 19.67 0.56
CA LEU A 91 -9.07 20.58 1.47
C LEU A 91 -9.64 19.80 2.66
N SER A 92 -8.91 19.82 3.77
CA SER A 92 -9.25 19.07 4.99
C SER A 92 -10.58 19.48 5.64
N THR A 93 -11.11 20.67 5.34
CA THR A 93 -12.41 21.15 5.83
C THR A 93 -13.59 20.66 4.99
N SER A 94 -13.33 20.13 3.79
CA SER A 94 -14.36 19.51 2.96
C SER A 94 -14.68 18.12 3.51
N HIS A 95 -15.96 17.75 3.56
CA HIS A 95 -16.38 16.38 3.87
C HIS A 95 -15.73 15.34 2.93
N MET A 96 -15.34 15.75 1.71
CA MET A 96 -14.68 14.88 0.73
C MET A 96 -13.15 14.92 0.79
N GLY A 97 -12.55 15.76 1.64
CA GLY A 97 -11.08 15.90 1.74
C GLY A 97 -10.41 16.64 0.57
N TYR A 98 -11.17 17.03 -0.45
CA TYR A 98 -10.73 17.84 -1.58
C TYR A 98 -11.82 18.84 -2.02
N SER A 99 -11.42 19.81 -2.84
CA SER A 99 -12.29 20.75 -3.55
C SER A 99 -11.84 20.91 -5.00
N CYS A 100 -12.80 21.28 -5.87
CA CYS A 100 -12.52 21.67 -7.25
C CYS A 100 -12.55 23.20 -7.39
N ALA A 101 -11.74 23.74 -8.28
CA ALA A 101 -11.79 25.13 -8.67
C ALA A 101 -13.12 25.48 -9.38
N SER A 102 -13.41 26.78 -9.48
CA SER A 102 -14.60 27.31 -10.13
C SER A 102 -14.68 26.89 -11.62
N CYS A 103 -15.90 26.83 -12.13
CA CYS A 103 -16.14 26.54 -13.54
C CYS A 103 -15.52 27.62 -14.45
N PRO A 104 -15.08 27.24 -15.67
CA PRO A 104 -14.64 28.20 -16.68
C PRO A 104 -15.71 29.24 -17.03
N GLU A 105 -15.30 30.33 -17.65
CA GLU A 105 -16.19 31.41 -18.07
C GLU A 105 -17.33 30.88 -18.97
N GLY A 106 -18.56 31.30 -18.66
CA GLY A 106 -19.77 30.87 -19.37
C GLY A 106 -20.40 29.56 -18.89
N LEU A 107 -19.82 28.88 -17.87
CA LEU A 107 -20.39 27.69 -17.26
C LEU A 107 -20.67 27.91 -15.77
N ALA A 108 -21.70 27.25 -15.25
CA ALA A 108 -22.04 27.25 -13.83
C ALA A 108 -22.08 25.81 -13.28
N GLY A 109 -21.81 25.67 -11.97
CA GLY A 109 -21.84 24.38 -11.30
C GLY A 109 -20.92 24.32 -10.09
N ASN A 110 -20.60 23.09 -9.65
CA ASN A 110 -19.84 22.82 -8.43
C ASN A 110 -18.35 22.49 -8.69
N GLY A 111 -17.83 22.79 -9.88
CA GLY A 111 -16.47 22.47 -10.29
C GLY A 111 -16.22 20.99 -10.63
N VAL A 112 -17.10 20.07 -10.22
CA VAL A 112 -17.15 18.66 -10.69
C VAL A 112 -17.98 18.56 -11.96
N LYS A 113 -19.18 19.16 -11.95
CA LYS A 113 -20.04 19.32 -13.11
C LYS A 113 -20.15 20.80 -13.42
N CYS A 114 -19.80 21.18 -14.63
CA CYS A 114 -19.99 22.52 -15.17
C CYS A 114 -20.87 22.42 -16.42
N GLY A 115 -21.94 23.20 -16.47
CA GLY A 115 -22.87 23.24 -17.60
C GLY A 115 -23.21 24.68 -17.97
N GLY A 116 -23.56 24.90 -19.24
CA GLY A 116 -24.13 26.17 -19.69
C GLY A 116 -25.50 26.37 -19.07
N MET A 117 -25.85 27.63 -18.80
CA MET A 117 -27.21 28.02 -18.43
C MET A 117 -28.16 27.90 -19.62
#